data_AF-A0A4V2B9K7-F1
#
_entry.id   AF-A0A4V2B9K7-F1
#
_cell.length_a   1.000
_cell.length_b   1.000
_cell.length_c   1.000
_cell.angle_alpha   90.00
_cell.angle_beta   90.00
_cell.angle_gamma   90.00
#
_symmetry.space_group_name_H-M   'P 1'
#
loop_
_entity.id
_entity.type
_entity.pdbx_description
1 polymer ?
#
loop_
_entity_poly.entity_id
_entity_poly.type
_entity_poly.pdbx_seq_one_letter_code
_entity_poly.pdbx_strand_id
1 'polypeptide(L)'
;MRAIYFLVLSLYLGSVSLAHARDHAGQYSLGLGAGVVTEAPWATAPFREAVSLGPKASVFARWHYLSHHSGLELSYDTFSFGSSDLASNSLIASYFYRFDVSGPAHPMVGFGIGHSWTKNYFLTGDYDT
;
A
#
# COMPACT_ATOMS: atom_id res chain seq x y z
N MET A 1 -11.59 54.74 4.11
CA MET A 1 -12.43 53.70 4.77
C MET A 1 -12.83 52.54 3.85
N ARG A 2 -13.25 52.76 2.59
CA ARG A 2 -13.67 51.67 1.67
C ARG A 2 -12.58 50.63 1.31
N ALA A 3 -11.31 51.03 1.23
CA ALA A 3 -10.21 50.12 0.88
C ALA A 3 -9.89 49.07 1.96
N ILE A 4 -10.12 49.41 3.24
CA ILE A 4 -9.84 48.50 4.37
C ILE A 4 -10.86 47.35 4.39
N TYR A 5 -12.14 47.63 4.10
CA TYR A 5 -13.18 46.59 4.01
C TYR A 5 -12.93 45.61 2.86
N PHE A 6 -12.41 46.08 1.73
CA PHE A 6 -12.05 45.22 0.59
C PHE A 6 -10.88 44.28 0.90
N LEU A 7 -9.85 44.77 1.61
CA LEU A 7 -8.71 43.97 2.04
C LEU A 7 -9.12 42.89 3.06
N VAL A 8 -9.98 43.24 4.02
CA VAL A 8 -10.48 42.29 5.04
C VAL A 8 -11.37 41.22 4.39
N LEU A 9 -12.25 41.59 3.45
CA LEU A 9 -13.12 40.66 2.75
C LEU A 9 -12.33 39.66 1.87
N SER A 10 -11.28 40.14 1.19
CA SER A 10 -10.43 39.28 0.35
C SER A 10 -9.54 38.35 1.18
N LEU A 11 -9.05 38.79 2.34
CA LEU A 11 -8.36 37.92 3.31
C LEU A 11 -9.29 36.82 3.86
N TYR A 12 -10.52 37.16 4.22
CA TYR A 12 -11.49 36.17 4.73
C TYR A 12 -11.91 35.17 3.65
N LEU A 13 -12.25 35.62 2.44
CA LEU A 13 -12.66 34.74 1.34
C LEU A 13 -11.51 33.84 0.85
N GLY A 14 -10.28 34.37 0.80
CA GLY A 14 -9.09 33.59 0.47
C GLY A 14 -8.78 32.51 1.51
N SER A 15 -8.98 32.83 2.79
CA SER A 15 -8.77 31.89 3.91
C SER A 15 -9.79 30.76 3.92
N VAL A 16 -11.07 31.06 3.64
CA VAL A 16 -12.13 30.04 3.55
C VAL A 16 -11.90 29.10 2.36
N SER A 17 -11.47 29.63 1.21
CA SER A 17 -11.17 28.83 0.02
C SER A 17 -9.98 27.87 0.24
N LEU A 18 -8.92 28.33 0.90
CA LEU A 18 -7.75 27.49 1.22
C LEU A 18 -8.04 26.45 2.32
N ALA A 19 -8.84 26.80 3.32
CA ALA A 19 -9.27 25.85 4.35
C ALA A 19 -10.16 24.75 3.77
N HIS A 20 -11.13 25.11 2.92
CA HIS A 20 -12.02 24.15 2.28
C HIS A 20 -11.31 23.30 1.20
N ALA A 21 -10.32 23.86 0.50
CA ALA A 21 -9.48 23.10 -0.42
C ALA A 21 -8.54 22.12 0.31
N ARG A 22 -8.09 22.45 1.53
CA ARG A 22 -7.33 21.52 2.39
C ARG A 22 -8.20 20.39 2.92
N ASP A 23 -9.46 20.67 3.26
CA ASP A 23 -10.43 19.65 3.70
C ASP A 23 -10.85 18.70 2.57
N HIS A 24 -10.64 19.08 1.31
CA HIS A 24 -10.88 18.26 0.12
C HIS A 24 -9.61 17.88 -0.68
N ALA A 25 -8.42 18.21 -0.17
CA ALA A 25 -7.17 17.82 -0.80
C ALA A 25 -6.89 16.35 -0.48
N GLY A 26 -6.73 15.53 -1.52
CA GLY A 26 -6.30 14.14 -1.36
C GLY A 26 -5.01 14.07 -0.53
N GLN A 27 -5.03 13.30 0.54
CA GLN A 27 -3.85 13.12 1.39
C GLN A 27 -3.00 11.97 0.86
N TYR A 28 -1.70 12.04 1.06
CA TYR A 28 -0.77 10.98 0.68
C TYR A 28 0.01 10.50 1.91
N SER A 29 0.30 9.21 1.98
CA SER A 29 1.15 8.65 3.03
C SER A 29 2.08 7.59 2.46
N LEU A 30 3.31 7.56 2.95
CA LEU A 30 4.29 6.52 2.66
C LEU A 30 4.52 5.70 3.92
N GLY A 31 4.79 4.40 3.77
CA GLY A 31 5.10 3.55 4.92
C GLY A 31 5.87 2.30 4.57
N LEU A 32 6.36 1.66 5.62
CA LEU A 32 7.08 0.40 5.60
C LEU A 32 6.26 -0.64 6.35
N GLY A 33 6.34 -1.89 5.91
CA GLY A 33 5.69 -3.03 6.55
C GLY A 33 6.64 -4.21 6.67
N ALA A 34 6.39 -5.06 7.65
CA ALA A 34 7.01 -6.36 7.77
C ALA A 34 5.92 -7.39 8.03
N GLY A 35 6.14 -8.62 7.57
CA GLY A 35 5.19 -9.71 7.74
C GLY A 35 5.83 -11.05 7.47
N VAL A 36 4.97 -12.05 7.30
CA VAL A 36 5.36 -13.43 7.04
C VAL A 36 4.55 -13.91 5.84
N VAL A 37 5.23 -14.55 4.88
CA VAL A 37 4.58 -15.27 3.79
C VAL A 37 4.44 -16.73 4.19
N THR A 38 3.28 -17.30 3.88
CA THR A 38 2.98 -18.71 4.12
C THR A 38 3.12 -19.52 2.83
N GLU A 39 3.01 -20.83 2.99
CA GLU A 39 2.97 -21.82 1.92
C GLU A 39 1.92 -21.48 0.85
N ALA A 40 2.16 -21.90 -0.39
CA ALA A 40 1.24 -21.72 -1.52
C ALA A 40 0.50 -23.03 -1.84
N PRO A 41 -0.60 -23.38 -1.14
CA PRO A 41 -1.20 -24.73 -1.21
C PRO A 41 -1.69 -25.12 -2.62
N TRP A 42 -2.02 -24.13 -3.45
CA TRP A 42 -2.52 -24.30 -4.82
C TRP A 42 -1.44 -24.24 -5.90
N ALA A 43 -0.16 -24.13 -5.53
CA ALA A 43 0.93 -24.16 -6.50
C ALA A 43 1.25 -25.59 -6.97
N THR A 44 2.07 -25.69 -8.03
CA THR A 44 2.59 -26.98 -8.52
C THR A 44 3.42 -27.68 -7.42
N ALA A 45 3.47 -29.01 -7.43
CA ALA A 45 4.20 -29.76 -6.42
C ALA A 45 5.66 -29.30 -6.23
N PRO A 46 6.46 -29.08 -7.30
CA PRO A 46 7.84 -28.61 -7.16
C PRO A 46 7.93 -27.21 -6.52
N PHE A 47 7.00 -26.31 -6.85
CA PHE A 47 6.96 -24.98 -6.23
C PHE A 47 6.62 -25.08 -4.75
N ARG A 48 5.62 -25.89 -4.38
CA ARG A 48 5.19 -26.09 -2.99
C ARG A 48 6.29 -26.64 -2.10
N GLU A 49 7.08 -27.58 -2.61
CA GLU A 49 8.20 -28.18 -1.88
C GLU A 49 9.37 -27.19 -1.72
N ALA A 50 9.51 -26.22 -2.62
CA ALA A 50 10.57 -25.23 -2.58
C ALA A 50 10.21 -23.96 -1.78
N VAL A 51 8.92 -23.72 -1.49
CA VAL A 51 8.46 -22.57 -0.70
C VAL A 51 8.10 -22.98 0.73
N SER A 52 8.61 -22.21 1.69
CA SER A 52 8.30 -22.36 3.10
C SER A 52 7.98 -21.01 3.73
N LEU A 53 7.56 -21.02 4.99
CA LEU A 53 7.31 -19.81 5.74
C LEU A 53 8.56 -18.92 5.76
N GLY A 54 8.39 -17.63 5.50
CA GLY A 54 9.52 -16.71 5.37
C GLY A 54 9.18 -15.25 5.62
N PRO A 55 10.18 -14.41 5.91
CA PRO A 55 9.97 -13.00 6.19
C PRO A 55 9.58 -12.23 4.92
N LYS A 56 8.69 -11.25 5.11
CA LYS A 56 8.26 -10.28 4.10
C LYS A 56 8.61 -8.87 4.56
N ALA A 57 9.15 -8.07 3.67
CA ALA A 57 9.25 -6.63 3.84
C ALA A 57 8.42 -5.93 2.77
N SER A 58 7.82 -4.80 3.12
CA SER A 58 6.90 -4.05 2.28
C SER A 58 7.23 -2.57 2.31
N VAL A 59 7.11 -1.91 1.16
CA VAL A 59 7.01 -0.46 1.05
C VAL A 59 5.69 -0.12 0.40
N PHE A 60 4.98 0.90 0.89
CA PHE A 60 3.69 1.27 0.32
C PHE A 60 3.49 2.78 0.26
N ALA A 61 2.75 3.20 -0.75
CA ALA A 61 2.26 4.55 -0.93
C ALA A 61 0.74 4.53 -0.97
N ARG A 62 0.09 5.40 -0.21
CA ARG A 62 -1.36 5.53 -0.16
C ARG A 62 -1.78 6.92 -0.59
N TRP A 63 -2.87 6.96 -1.34
CA TRP A 63 -3.67 8.14 -1.56
C TRP A 63 -5.01 7.98 -0.84
N HIS A 64 -5.38 8.97 -0.03
CA HIS A 64 -6.61 8.98 0.76
C HIS A 64 -7.64 9.86 0.07
N TYR A 65 -8.82 9.28 -0.18
CA TYR A 65 -9.97 10.01 -0.70
C TYR A 65 -10.61 10.87 0.40
N LEU A 66 -11.34 11.91 -0.02
CA LEU A 66 -11.91 13.05 0.71
C LEU A 66 -12.37 12.85 2.16
N SER A 67 -12.70 11.64 2.59
CA SER A 67 -13.24 11.34 3.92
C SER A 67 -12.25 10.63 4.87
N HIS A 68 -10.99 10.44 4.48
CA HIS A 68 -9.99 9.62 5.18
C HIS A 68 -10.38 8.14 5.37
N HIS A 69 -11.65 7.76 5.19
CA HIS A 69 -12.09 6.39 5.37
C HIS A 69 -11.55 5.47 4.30
N SER A 70 -11.34 5.93 3.07
CA SER A 70 -10.90 5.05 1.99
C SER A 70 -9.86 5.67 1.10
N GLY A 71 -9.16 4.82 0.35
CA GLY A 71 -8.14 5.26 -0.56
C GLY A 71 -7.60 4.15 -1.43
N LEU A 72 -6.58 4.51 -2.20
CA LEU A 72 -5.80 3.58 -3.01
C LEU A 72 -4.43 3.41 -2.40
N GLU A 73 -3.92 2.19 -2.41
CA GLU A 73 -2.57 1.84 -1.99
C GLU A 73 -1.85 1.15 -3.14
N LEU A 74 -0.61 1.57 -3.40
CA LEU A 74 0.34 0.83 -4.20
C LEU A 74 1.44 0.33 -3.27
N SER A 75 1.62 -0.98 -3.20
CA SER A 75 2.68 -1.60 -2.39
C SER A 75 3.62 -2.43 -3.24
N TYR A 76 4.88 -2.46 -2.80
CA TYR A 76 5.91 -3.34 -3.29
C TYR A 76 6.40 -4.19 -2.13
N ASP A 77 6.20 -5.50 -2.24
CA ASP A 77 6.65 -6.47 -1.25
C ASP A 77 7.84 -7.25 -1.78
N THR A 78 8.77 -7.56 -0.90
CA THR A 78 9.88 -8.49 -1.13
C THR A 78 9.86 -9.55 -0.05
N PHE A 79 10.06 -10.81 -0.43
CA PHE A 79 10.09 -11.91 0.50
C PHE A 79 11.04 -13.00 0.05
N SER A 80 11.58 -13.70 1.04
CA SER A 80 12.48 -14.85 0.88
C SER A 80 11.84 -16.05 1.54
N PHE A 81 11.94 -17.21 0.89
CA PHE A 81 11.46 -18.47 1.44
C PHE A 81 12.58 -19.08 2.29
N GLY A 82 12.32 -19.37 3.57
CA GLY A 82 13.38 -19.68 4.54
C GLY A 82 14.21 -20.94 4.24
N SER A 83 13.72 -21.83 3.38
CA SER A 83 14.35 -23.11 3.03
C SER A 83 14.97 -23.15 1.63
N SER A 84 14.96 -22.05 0.86
CA SER A 84 15.47 -22.02 -0.50
C SER A 84 16.07 -20.66 -0.88
N ASP A 85 16.93 -20.64 -1.89
CA ASP A 85 17.44 -19.39 -2.50
C ASP A 85 16.39 -18.70 -3.39
N LEU A 86 15.12 -19.05 -3.22
CA LEU A 86 14.00 -18.41 -3.90
C LEU A 86 13.67 -17.09 -3.18
N ALA A 87 13.63 -16.03 -3.98
CA ALA A 87 13.16 -14.72 -3.57
C ALA A 87 12.07 -14.28 -4.53
N SER A 88 11.00 -13.72 -3.99
CA SER A 88 9.88 -13.23 -4.77
C SER A 88 9.59 -11.78 -4.43
N ASN A 89 9.09 -11.06 -5.42
CA ASN A 89 8.68 -9.69 -5.26
C ASN A 89 7.28 -9.55 -5.84
N SER A 90 6.48 -8.67 -5.24
CA SER A 90 5.13 -8.42 -5.71
C SER A 90 4.81 -6.94 -5.72
N LEU A 91 4.19 -6.49 -6.80
CA LEU A 91 3.59 -5.17 -6.91
C LEU A 91 2.08 -5.32 -6.74
N ILE A 92 1.48 -4.64 -5.76
CA ILE A 92 0.07 -4.78 -5.42
C ILE A 92 -0.59 -3.41 -5.48
N ALA A 93 -1.66 -3.31 -6.25
CA ALA A 93 -2.57 -2.16 -6.23
C ALA A 93 -3.83 -2.56 -5.48
N SER A 94 -4.18 -1.82 -4.43
CA SER A 94 -5.34 -2.12 -3.61
C SER A 94 -6.19 -0.89 -3.30
N TYR A 95 -7.47 -1.14 -3.09
CA TYR A 95 -8.38 -0.21 -2.42
C TYR A 95 -8.44 -0.60 -0.95
N PHE A 96 -8.41 0.39 -0.06
CA PHE A 96 -8.56 0.16 1.38
C PHE A 96 -9.71 0.97 1.97
N TYR A 97 -10.26 0.46 3.08
CA TYR A 97 -11.25 1.12 3.91
C TYR A 97 -10.84 1.03 5.40
N ARG A 98 -10.91 2.16 6.11
CA ARG A 98 -10.60 2.35 7.53
C ARG A 98 -11.87 2.58 8.31
N PHE A 99 -12.06 1.77 9.34
CA PHE A 99 -13.15 1.89 10.29
C PHE A 99 -12.78 2.86 11.40
N ASP A 100 -13.74 3.68 11.82
CA ASP A 100 -13.64 4.58 12.98
C ASP A 100 -12.36 5.44 13.00
N VAL A 101 -12.25 6.38 12.05
CA VAL A 101 -11.08 7.29 11.89
C VAL A 101 -10.92 8.35 12.99
N SER A 102 -11.63 8.22 14.12
CA SER A 102 -11.64 9.20 15.22
C SER A 102 -10.47 9.07 16.20
N GLY A 103 -9.95 7.85 16.38
CA GLY A 103 -8.83 7.53 17.28
C GLY A 103 -7.43 7.57 16.65
N PRO A 104 -6.39 7.08 17.35
CA PRO A 104 -5.04 6.90 16.79
C PRO A 104 -4.85 5.53 16.12
N ALA A 105 -5.74 4.57 16.36
CA ALA A 105 -5.68 3.21 15.83
C ALA A 105 -7.02 2.85 15.18
N HIS A 106 -6.95 2.33 13.96
CA HIS A 106 -8.11 2.07 13.12
C HIS A 106 -8.01 0.69 12.49
N PRO A 107 -9.02 -0.17 12.66
CA PRO A 107 -9.14 -1.36 11.83
C PRO A 107 -9.21 -0.94 10.35
N MET A 108 -8.53 -1.70 9.50
CA MET A 108 -8.51 -1.47 8.06
C MET A 108 -8.72 -2.78 7.32
N VAL A 109 -9.49 -2.73 6.24
CA VAL A 109 -9.64 -3.81 5.28
C VAL A 109 -9.22 -3.31 3.91
N GLY A 110 -8.69 -4.19 3.08
CA GLY A 110 -8.31 -3.85 1.72
C GLY A 110 -8.56 -5.00 0.75
N PHE A 111 -8.87 -4.64 -0.48
CA PHE A 111 -8.98 -5.57 -1.60
C PHE A 111 -8.09 -5.06 -2.73
N GLY A 112 -7.32 -5.94 -3.34
CA GLY A 112 -6.37 -5.55 -4.37
C GLY A 112 -6.03 -6.66 -5.33
N ILE A 113 -5.36 -6.24 -6.40
CA ILE A 113 -4.77 -7.12 -7.40
C ILE A 113 -3.27 -6.94 -7.35
N GLY A 114 -2.55 -8.04 -7.45
CA GLY A 114 -1.09 -8.04 -7.39
C GLY A 114 -0.48 -8.87 -8.50
N HIS A 115 0.66 -8.43 -8.99
CA HIS A 115 1.53 -9.24 -9.84
C HIS A 115 2.77 -9.60 -9.04
N SER A 116 3.09 -10.90 -9.00
CA SER A 116 4.25 -11.43 -8.27
C SER A 116 5.17 -12.17 -9.23
N TRP A 117 6.48 -12.03 -9.02
CA TRP A 117 7.50 -12.73 -9.78
C TRP A 117 8.56 -13.29 -8.85
N THR A 118 8.87 -14.57 -9.05
CA THR A 118 9.81 -15.33 -8.22
C THR A 118 11.09 -15.56 -9.02
N LYS A 119 12.21 -15.07 -8.49
CA LYS A 119 13.53 -15.33 -9.06
C LYS A 119 13.93 -16.78 -8.75
N ASN A 120 14.78 -17.34 -9.61
CA ASN A 120 15.43 -18.65 -9.44
C ASN A 120 14.52 -19.89 -9.55
N TYR A 121 13.23 -19.78 -9.88
CA TYR A 121 12.36 -20.97 -10.03
C TYR A 121 12.82 -21.91 -11.17
N PHE A 122 13.20 -21.37 -12.33
CA PHE A 122 13.62 -22.18 -13.49
C PHE A 122 15.13 -22.48 -13.53
N LEU A 123 15.96 -21.70 -12.82
CA LEU A 123 17.40 -21.92 -12.77
C LEU A 123 17.78 -23.18 -11.98
N THR A 124 16.92 -23.64 -11.08
CA THR A 124 17.12 -24.86 -10.29
C THR A 124 16.53 -26.13 -10.93
N GLY A 125 15.91 -26.06 -12.12
CA GLY A 125 15.15 -27.19 -12.67
C GLY A 125 15.20 -27.43 -14.18
N ASP A 126 15.60 -26.46 -15.02
CA ASP A 126 15.49 -26.60 -16.48
C ASP A 126 16.82 -26.91 -17.22
N TYR A 127 17.92 -27.18 -16.51
CA TYR A 127 19.23 -27.48 -17.15
C TYR A 127 19.70 -28.93 -17.02
N ASP A 128 18.94 -29.82 -16.39
CA ASP A 128 19.29 -31.25 -16.22
C ASP A 128 18.23 -32.20 -16.83
N THR A 129 17.87 -32.01 -18.10
CA THR A 129 17.24 -33.06 -18.93
C THR A 129 17.96 -33.21 -20.26
#